data_AF-A0A7J9REY2-F1
#
_entry.id   AF-A0A7J9REY2-F1
#
_cell.length_a   1.000
_cell.length_b   1.000
_cell.length_c   1.000
_cell.angle_alpha   90.00
_cell.angle_beta   90.00
_cell.angle_gamma   90.00
#
_symmetry.space_group_name_H-M   'P 1'
#
loop_
_entity.id
_entity.type
_entity.pdbx_description
1 polymer ?
#
loop_
_entity_poly.entity_id
_entity_poly.type
_entity_poly.pdbx_seq_one_letter_code
_entity_poly.pdbx_strand_id
1 'polypeptide(L)'
;MPVHAANPDTDEIGAFNRLSASQANTWEDCPRLWWYQNKLRLKFPQTPPLFLGRAVEECVCRVLMESPGLVFPNAPSDVLSNGADNLLPLLDNELPNDFEKWCEARVDAHWPAIRDEMHAEWSKDARKSGNWHDYSMEVYRDMCVTALRMHMEEVLDCQTNISEDELKDWRNGVRPDIPAPDARTKSGTHPLAKSGDCSLVEAWEIARPWFVDPDAPQFSLNAIHPEHWFQGEYDLVYRHCGKLKIMDLKASRGGGDRSGNYVEQLRIYAMLWSITHSGQIPDVLEIWYAGVGVRKNVEVPSAEEIQEMETKLHDLWNEIKGTEVTLEDCPPIPRPLRGFSEGGVKTDDPEESRCSTCDWAELCPNGSGDDDLPSGGVHQPPGDLKTYDLTPFSELVPRVNIFCEAFSVTNVPDKAPNITIEKDGGFAFVRIIADESEGMLTYPIDVQKGDTLRLVGVIPSTNWKGELQLKVDPHARVEKADYSEEGDIGLFDFRARWNVVGRVAYTTFKSGVGKNGKPWARKGVVLLDDTGRISVEGWDNAWPSIFNTFKQGDEIAVLNVSLDAWAIDVKANLEKGSSIYVVSRADD
;
A
#
# COMPACT_ATOMS: atom_id res chain seq x y z
N MET A 1 16.81 17.78 -0.44
CA MET A 1 16.36 16.67 -1.30
C MET A 1 15.00 16.18 -0.81
N PRO A 2 13.89 16.39 -1.53
CA PRO A 2 12.56 15.92 -1.11
C PRO A 2 12.47 14.38 -1.00
N VAL A 3 13.37 13.65 -1.66
CA VAL A 3 13.62 12.22 -1.43
C VAL A 3 14.92 12.08 -0.63
N HIS A 4 14.94 11.20 0.36
CA HIS A 4 16.16 10.78 1.05
C HIS A 4 16.13 9.26 1.13
N ALA A 5 16.84 8.61 0.20
CA ALA A 5 16.89 7.16 0.11
C ALA A 5 17.77 6.58 1.23
N ALA A 6 17.33 5.49 1.84
CA ALA A 6 18.17 4.68 2.72
C ALA A 6 19.37 4.12 1.93
N ASN A 7 20.55 4.09 2.56
CA ASN A 7 21.71 3.42 1.98
C ASN A 7 21.63 1.90 2.28
N PRO A 8 21.48 1.02 1.27
CA PRO A 8 21.25 -0.41 1.51
C PRO A 8 22.37 -1.10 2.31
N ASP A 9 23.61 -0.65 2.16
CA ASP A 9 24.77 -1.17 2.90
C ASP A 9 24.74 -0.88 4.42
N THR A 10 23.77 -0.08 4.89
CA THR A 10 23.63 0.39 6.28
C THR A 10 22.19 0.39 6.80
N ASP A 11 21.22 -0.12 6.04
CA ASP A 11 19.81 -0.19 6.46
C ASP A 11 19.51 -1.50 7.17
N GLU A 12 19.90 -1.58 8.46
CA GLU A 12 19.62 -2.73 9.33
C GLU A 12 18.13 -2.86 9.72
N ILE A 13 17.28 -1.88 9.37
CA ILE A 13 15.85 -1.85 9.73
C ILE A 13 14.99 -2.39 8.58
N GLY A 14 15.25 -1.94 7.36
CA GLY A 14 14.54 -2.35 6.15
C GLY A 14 13.14 -1.74 5.99
N ALA A 15 12.67 -1.67 4.74
CA ALA A 15 11.50 -0.89 4.34
C ALA A 15 10.17 -1.23 5.03
N PHE A 16 10.02 -2.44 5.57
CA PHE A 16 8.78 -2.90 6.23
C PHE A 16 8.73 -2.60 7.74
N ASN A 17 9.87 -2.39 8.39
CA ASN A 17 9.93 -2.13 9.83
C ASN A 17 9.87 -0.63 10.18
N ARG A 18 10.15 0.26 9.21
CA ARG A 18 10.05 1.71 9.40
C ARG A 18 8.65 2.14 9.87
N LEU A 19 8.60 3.14 10.75
CA LEU A 19 7.37 3.85 11.14
C LEU A 19 6.97 4.83 10.02
N SER A 20 5.68 5.19 9.98
CA SER A 20 5.15 6.27 9.15
C SER A 20 4.17 7.11 9.95
N ALA A 21 3.88 8.34 9.49
CA ALA A 21 2.89 9.21 10.11
C ALA A 21 1.49 8.54 10.16
N SER A 22 1.14 7.76 9.13
CA SER A 22 -0.11 6.98 9.11
C SER A 22 -0.14 5.85 10.15
N GLN A 23 0.98 5.16 10.42
CA GLN A 23 1.06 4.16 11.50
C GLN A 23 1.01 4.81 12.88
N ALA A 24 1.70 5.95 13.07
CA ALA A 24 1.70 6.70 14.32
C ALA A 24 0.30 7.25 14.65
N ASN A 25 -0.36 7.93 13.70
CA ASN A 25 -1.72 8.44 13.86
C ASN A 25 -2.73 7.31 14.13
N THR A 26 -2.54 6.11 13.56
CA THR A 26 -3.40 4.95 13.84
C THR A 26 -3.25 4.45 15.27
N TRP A 27 -2.03 4.45 15.83
CA TRP A 27 -1.79 4.10 17.23
C TRP A 27 -2.41 5.12 18.19
N GLU A 28 -2.15 6.42 17.94
CA GLU A 28 -2.69 7.53 18.73
C GLU A 28 -4.23 7.64 18.65
N ASP A 29 -4.84 7.29 17.52
CA ASP A 29 -6.31 7.24 17.39
C ASP A 29 -6.91 6.04 18.12
N CYS A 30 -6.26 4.86 18.11
CA CYS A 30 -6.60 3.69 18.94
C CYS A 30 -5.54 2.55 18.81
N PRO A 31 -4.84 2.14 19.88
CA PRO A 31 -3.88 1.04 19.83
C PRO A 31 -4.49 -0.29 19.35
N ARG A 32 -5.72 -0.61 19.73
CA ARG A 32 -6.44 -1.79 19.23
C ARG A 32 -6.75 -1.72 17.72
N LEU A 33 -6.98 -0.53 17.18
CA LEU A 33 -7.18 -0.31 15.73
C LEU A 33 -5.87 -0.55 14.95
N TRP A 34 -4.73 -0.22 15.54
CA TRP A 34 -3.40 -0.57 15.04
C TRP A 34 -3.13 -2.07 15.13
N TRP A 35 -3.50 -2.75 16.24
CA TRP A 35 -3.35 -4.20 16.39
C TRP A 35 -4.02 -4.99 15.25
N TYR A 36 -5.30 -4.70 14.99
CA TYR A 36 -6.05 -5.35 13.91
C TYR A 36 -5.38 -5.12 12.54
N GLN A 37 -4.98 -3.90 12.22
CA GLN A 37 -4.41 -3.56 10.90
C GLN A 37 -2.96 -4.00 10.70
N ASN A 38 -2.12 -3.96 11.73
CA ASN A 38 -0.66 -3.99 11.56
C ASN A 38 -0.04 -5.30 12.06
N LYS A 39 -0.50 -5.84 13.20
CA LYS A 39 -0.10 -7.19 13.65
C LYS A 39 -0.99 -8.25 12.99
N LEU A 40 -2.32 -8.15 13.12
CA LEU A 40 -3.27 -9.09 12.49
C LEU A 40 -3.56 -8.80 10.99
N ARG A 41 -2.97 -7.74 10.42
CA ARG A 41 -2.95 -7.46 8.97
C ARG A 41 -4.35 -7.43 8.33
N LEU A 42 -5.35 -6.94 9.06
CA LEU A 42 -6.75 -6.85 8.67
C LEU A 42 -6.99 -5.60 7.79
N LYS A 43 -7.72 -5.76 6.67
CA LYS A 43 -7.54 -4.91 5.47
C LYS A 43 -8.50 -3.74 5.19
N PHE A 44 -9.53 -3.49 6.01
CA PHE A 44 -10.63 -2.54 5.75
C PHE A 44 -11.44 -2.74 4.44
N PRO A 45 -12.72 -2.34 4.38
CA PRO A 45 -13.49 -2.33 3.13
C PRO A 45 -12.91 -1.34 2.10
N GLN A 46 -12.69 -1.81 0.88
CA GLN A 46 -12.08 -0.99 -0.17
C GLN A 46 -13.18 -0.23 -0.95
N THR A 47 -13.42 1.02 -0.58
CA THR A 47 -14.51 1.87 -1.11
C THR A 47 -14.05 2.74 -2.28
N PRO A 48 -14.92 3.13 -3.24
CA PRO A 48 -14.54 3.94 -4.40
C PRO A 48 -13.82 5.25 -4.09
N PRO A 49 -14.13 6.02 -3.02
CA PRO A 49 -13.37 7.23 -2.67
C PRO A 49 -11.86 7.02 -2.46
N LEU A 50 -11.42 5.83 -2.03
CA LEU A 50 -9.99 5.49 -1.88
C LEU A 50 -9.25 5.31 -3.22
N PHE A 51 -10.00 5.16 -4.32
CA PHE A 51 -9.48 5.00 -5.68
C PHE A 51 -9.70 6.29 -6.49
N LEU A 52 -10.84 6.95 -6.30
CA LEU A 52 -11.15 8.25 -6.87
C LEU A 52 -10.26 9.36 -6.28
N GLY A 53 -9.83 9.25 -5.01
CA GLY A 53 -8.83 10.15 -4.43
C GLY A 53 -7.48 10.04 -5.13
N ARG A 54 -6.95 8.81 -5.24
CA ARG A 54 -5.72 8.52 -6.00
C ARG A 54 -5.82 8.95 -7.47
N ALA A 55 -6.99 8.79 -8.09
CA ALA A 55 -7.23 9.26 -9.45
C ALA A 55 -7.10 10.80 -9.58
N VAL A 56 -7.52 11.57 -8.58
CA VAL A 56 -7.35 13.03 -8.55
C VAL A 56 -5.89 13.40 -8.34
N GLU A 57 -5.22 12.76 -7.39
CA GLU A 57 -3.80 12.97 -7.09
C GLU A 57 -2.92 12.68 -8.32
N GLU A 58 -3.12 11.55 -8.99
CA GLU A 58 -2.41 11.19 -10.22
C GLU A 58 -2.72 12.15 -11.39
N CYS A 59 -4.00 12.48 -11.61
CA CYS A 59 -4.42 13.38 -12.69
C CYS A 59 -3.80 14.77 -12.53
N VAL A 60 -3.78 15.32 -11.31
CA VAL A 60 -3.12 16.60 -11.02
C VAL A 60 -1.61 16.50 -11.27
N CYS A 61 -0.94 15.43 -10.80
CA CYS A 61 0.50 15.24 -11.03
C CYS A 61 0.86 15.11 -12.52
N ARG A 62 0.06 14.40 -13.33
CA ARG A 62 0.29 14.30 -14.79
C ARG A 62 0.12 15.65 -15.51
N VAL A 63 -0.81 16.51 -15.08
CA VAL A 63 -0.93 17.87 -15.64
C VAL A 63 0.19 18.81 -15.15
N LEU A 64 0.62 18.69 -13.89
CA LEU A 64 1.77 19.46 -13.37
C LEU A 64 3.09 19.09 -14.04
N MET A 65 3.27 17.83 -14.47
CA MET A 65 4.44 17.38 -15.22
C MET A 65 4.54 18.03 -16.61
N GLU A 66 3.40 18.37 -17.23
CA GLU A 66 3.34 19.03 -18.53
C GLU A 66 3.70 20.54 -18.44
N SER A 67 3.80 21.17 -19.62
CA SER A 67 4.08 22.60 -19.75
C SER A 67 3.14 23.27 -20.75
N PRO A 68 2.50 24.41 -20.40
CA PRO A 68 1.74 25.23 -21.36
C PRO A 68 2.65 25.89 -22.42
N GLY A 69 3.98 25.80 -22.28
CA GLY A 69 4.95 26.19 -23.30
C GLY A 69 5.37 25.09 -24.28
N LEU A 70 4.94 23.83 -24.08
CA LEU A 70 5.29 22.68 -24.92
C LEU A 70 4.07 21.85 -25.39
N VAL A 71 2.99 21.82 -24.60
CA VAL A 71 1.85 20.93 -24.80
C VAL A 71 0.60 21.75 -25.15
N PHE A 72 0.01 21.48 -26.31
CA PHE A 72 -1.27 22.08 -26.70
C PHE A 72 -2.42 21.55 -25.82
N PRO A 73 -3.48 22.35 -25.55
CA PRO A 73 -4.64 21.91 -24.76
C PRO A 73 -5.24 20.57 -25.22
N ASN A 74 -5.32 20.37 -26.54
CA ASN A 74 -5.89 19.20 -27.20
C ASN A 74 -4.85 18.12 -27.59
N ALA A 75 -3.65 18.14 -27.00
CA ALA A 75 -2.68 17.06 -27.18
C ALA A 75 -3.21 15.73 -26.59
N PRO A 76 -2.71 14.57 -27.06
CA PRO A 76 -2.89 13.30 -26.34
C PRO A 76 -2.40 13.37 -24.89
N SER A 77 -2.86 12.45 -24.03
CA SER A 77 -2.33 12.29 -22.66
C SER A 77 -0.95 11.64 -22.65
N ASP A 78 -0.63 10.79 -23.62
CA ASP A 78 0.67 10.14 -23.77
C ASP A 78 1.73 11.03 -24.47
N VAL A 79 1.48 12.34 -24.64
CA VAL A 79 2.37 13.26 -25.37
C VAL A 79 3.81 13.27 -24.84
N LEU A 80 3.98 13.20 -23.51
CA LEU A 80 5.30 13.19 -22.86
C LEU A 80 6.10 11.89 -23.06
N SER A 81 5.49 10.80 -23.56
CA SER A 81 6.21 9.55 -23.88
C SER A 81 7.30 9.71 -24.93
N ASN A 82 7.25 10.80 -25.72
CA ASN A 82 8.27 11.20 -26.67
C ASN A 82 9.51 11.86 -26.02
N GLY A 83 9.44 12.15 -24.71
CA GLY A 83 10.40 12.93 -23.93
C GLY A 83 10.22 14.44 -24.12
N ALA A 84 10.08 15.21 -23.02
CA ALA A 84 9.78 16.63 -23.09
C ALA A 84 10.84 17.44 -23.85
N ASP A 85 12.13 17.09 -23.73
CA ASP A 85 13.21 17.73 -24.47
C ASP A 85 13.20 17.47 -26.00
N ASN A 86 12.26 16.67 -26.51
CA ASN A 86 12.06 16.42 -27.94
C ASN A 86 10.81 17.13 -28.48
N LEU A 87 10.01 17.76 -27.61
CA LEU A 87 8.95 18.69 -28.00
C LEU A 87 9.57 20.04 -28.40
N LEU A 88 8.90 20.77 -29.29
CA LEU A 88 9.29 22.12 -29.67
C LEU A 88 8.55 23.14 -28.80
N PRO A 89 9.21 24.20 -28.30
CA PRO A 89 8.56 25.36 -27.70
C PRO A 89 7.47 25.94 -28.62
N LEU A 90 6.30 26.19 -28.04
CA LEU A 90 5.19 26.85 -28.73
C LEU A 90 5.54 28.32 -29.02
N LEU A 91 5.15 28.81 -30.19
CA LEU A 91 5.32 30.22 -30.56
C LEU A 91 4.41 31.12 -29.71
N ASP A 92 4.73 32.41 -29.58
CA ASP A 92 3.94 33.37 -28.77
C ASP A 92 2.46 33.45 -29.21
N ASN A 93 2.16 33.15 -30.46
CA ASN A 93 0.80 33.09 -31.02
C ASN A 93 0.12 31.70 -30.93
N GLU A 94 0.79 30.72 -30.33
CA GLU A 94 0.33 29.34 -30.12
C GLU A 94 0.11 29.01 -28.63
N LEU A 95 0.71 29.80 -27.74
CA LEU A 95 0.50 29.73 -26.29
C LEU A 95 -0.99 29.88 -25.92
N PRO A 96 -1.46 29.19 -24.86
CA PRO A 96 -2.84 29.32 -24.42
C PRO A 96 -3.11 30.74 -23.89
N ASN A 97 -4.11 31.42 -24.47
CA ASN A 97 -4.59 32.73 -24.01
C ASN A 97 -5.26 32.70 -22.62
N ASP A 98 -5.44 31.51 -22.05
CA ASP A 98 -6.16 31.22 -20.82
C ASP A 98 -5.59 29.94 -20.21
N PHE A 99 -4.78 30.07 -19.15
CA PHE A 99 -4.05 28.95 -18.55
C PHE A 99 -4.96 28.06 -17.69
N GLU A 100 -6.05 28.60 -17.12
CA GLU A 100 -7.07 27.77 -16.45
C GLU A 100 -7.76 26.84 -17.45
N LYS A 101 -8.15 27.35 -18.63
CA LYS A 101 -8.72 26.51 -19.70
C LYS A 101 -7.71 25.54 -20.30
N TRP A 102 -6.41 25.85 -20.28
CA TRP A 102 -5.38 24.87 -20.60
C TRP A 102 -5.37 23.75 -19.56
N CYS A 103 -5.28 24.07 -18.26
CA CYS A 103 -5.33 23.09 -17.17
C CYS A 103 -6.58 22.20 -17.26
N GLU A 104 -7.75 22.80 -17.50
CA GLU A 104 -9.02 22.10 -17.64
C GLU A 104 -9.01 21.12 -18.84
N ALA A 105 -8.50 21.54 -19.99
CA ALA A 105 -8.37 20.68 -21.17
C ALA A 105 -7.35 19.54 -20.97
N ARG A 106 -6.29 19.75 -20.17
CA ARG A 106 -5.33 18.69 -19.82
C ARG A 106 -5.93 17.69 -18.84
N VAL A 107 -6.72 18.14 -17.85
CA VAL A 107 -7.52 17.23 -17.01
C VAL A 107 -8.46 16.38 -17.86
N ASP A 108 -9.16 16.95 -18.83
CA ASP A 108 -10.07 16.19 -19.70
C ASP A 108 -9.35 15.17 -20.62
N ALA A 109 -8.06 15.37 -20.90
CA ALA A 109 -7.23 14.41 -21.64
C ALA A 109 -6.76 13.23 -20.77
N HIS A 110 -6.38 13.49 -19.51
CA HIS A 110 -5.84 12.47 -18.58
C HIS A 110 -6.92 11.71 -17.80
N TRP A 111 -7.93 12.41 -17.27
CA TRP A 111 -8.94 11.87 -16.36
C TRP A 111 -9.64 10.60 -16.83
N PRO A 112 -10.08 10.44 -18.10
CA PRO A 112 -10.84 9.27 -18.51
C PRO A 112 -10.08 7.94 -18.38
N ALA A 113 -8.78 7.94 -18.66
CA ALA A 113 -7.93 6.75 -18.58
C ALA A 113 -7.67 6.36 -17.12
N ILE A 114 -7.17 7.32 -16.32
CA ILE A 114 -6.86 7.13 -14.89
C ILE A 114 -8.09 6.63 -14.13
N ARG A 115 -9.26 7.25 -14.36
CA ARG A 115 -10.55 6.83 -13.77
C ARG A 115 -10.89 5.37 -14.09
N ASP A 116 -10.73 4.95 -15.35
CA ASP A 116 -11.11 3.60 -15.79
C ASP A 116 -10.12 2.54 -15.32
N GLU A 117 -8.83 2.88 -15.17
CA GLU A 117 -7.82 2.03 -14.55
C GLU A 117 -8.06 1.88 -13.04
N MET A 118 -8.35 2.96 -12.33
CA MET A 118 -8.71 2.95 -10.90
C MET A 118 -10.02 2.19 -10.64
N HIS A 119 -11.03 2.33 -11.51
CA HIS A 119 -12.24 1.50 -11.48
C HIS A 119 -11.93 0.02 -11.73
N ALA A 120 -10.99 -0.28 -12.62
CA ALA A 120 -10.54 -1.64 -12.90
C ALA A 120 -9.65 -2.21 -11.78
N GLU A 121 -8.98 -1.38 -10.96
CA GLU A 121 -8.29 -1.81 -9.74
C GLU A 121 -9.32 -2.18 -8.66
N TRP A 122 -10.21 -1.23 -8.30
CA TRP A 122 -11.29 -1.43 -7.34
C TRP A 122 -12.15 -2.66 -7.67
N SER A 123 -12.49 -2.83 -8.95
CA SER A 123 -13.29 -3.96 -9.43
C SER A 123 -12.64 -5.33 -9.20
N LYS A 124 -11.31 -5.41 -9.05
CA LYS A 124 -10.55 -6.65 -8.83
C LYS A 124 -10.21 -6.90 -7.36
N ASP A 125 -10.33 -5.91 -6.48
CA ASP A 125 -9.93 -6.07 -5.08
C ASP A 125 -10.79 -7.11 -4.34
N ALA A 126 -10.14 -7.85 -3.45
CA ALA A 126 -10.71 -8.95 -2.69
C ALA A 126 -11.80 -8.52 -1.68
N ARG A 127 -11.78 -7.26 -1.26
CA ARG A 127 -12.56 -6.67 -0.17
C ARG A 127 -13.24 -5.36 -0.62
N LYS A 128 -13.46 -5.21 -1.93
CA LYS A 128 -14.19 -4.08 -2.50
C LYS A 128 -15.59 -3.95 -1.91
N SER A 129 -16.02 -2.72 -1.70
CA SER A 129 -17.25 -2.35 -0.99
C SER A 129 -17.87 -1.08 -1.56
N GLY A 130 -19.14 -0.81 -1.25
CA GLY A 130 -19.92 0.25 -1.89
C GLY A 130 -20.19 -0.01 -3.38
N ASN A 131 -20.67 1.01 -4.09
CA ASN A 131 -20.88 0.98 -5.53
C ASN A 131 -20.19 2.17 -6.19
N TRP A 132 -19.39 1.91 -7.24
CA TRP A 132 -18.67 2.94 -7.98
C TRP A 132 -19.60 4.03 -8.57
N HIS A 133 -20.81 3.64 -8.94
CA HIS A 133 -21.79 4.52 -9.59
C HIS A 133 -22.59 5.40 -8.61
N ASP A 134 -22.35 5.29 -7.29
CA ASP A 134 -22.94 6.18 -6.29
C ASP A 134 -22.22 7.55 -6.25
N TYR A 135 -21.09 7.67 -6.95
CA TYR A 135 -20.22 8.85 -6.98
C TYR A 135 -20.22 9.49 -8.37
N SER A 136 -20.32 10.83 -8.44
CA SER A 136 -20.18 11.57 -9.70
C SER A 136 -18.72 11.64 -10.12
N MET A 137 -18.45 11.24 -11.36
CA MET A 137 -17.09 11.29 -11.94
C MET A 137 -16.71 12.72 -12.32
N GLU A 138 -17.70 13.57 -12.57
CA GLU A 138 -17.60 15.00 -12.84
C GLU A 138 -17.12 15.75 -11.59
N VAL A 139 -17.64 15.41 -10.40
CA VAL A 139 -17.22 16.02 -9.13
C VAL A 139 -15.73 15.78 -8.84
N TYR A 140 -15.20 14.57 -9.08
CA TYR A 140 -13.77 14.30 -8.89
C TYR A 140 -12.91 14.89 -10.02
N ARG A 141 -13.40 14.94 -11.27
CA ARG A 141 -12.77 15.71 -12.36
C ARG A 141 -12.61 17.18 -11.96
N ASP A 142 -13.66 17.79 -11.40
CA ASP A 142 -13.64 19.18 -10.97
C ASP A 142 -12.78 19.42 -9.73
N MET A 143 -12.51 18.40 -8.89
CA MET A 143 -11.45 18.47 -7.88
C MET A 143 -10.06 18.62 -8.53
N CYS A 144 -9.78 17.92 -9.64
CA CYS A 144 -8.52 18.07 -10.38
C CYS A 144 -8.34 19.51 -10.89
N VAL A 145 -9.38 20.07 -11.52
CA VAL A 145 -9.37 21.47 -12.00
C VAL A 145 -9.25 22.45 -10.82
N THR A 146 -9.88 22.17 -9.68
CA THR A 146 -9.81 23.01 -8.48
C THR A 146 -8.40 22.99 -7.86
N ALA A 147 -7.72 21.84 -7.84
CA ALA A 147 -6.32 21.74 -7.43
C ALA A 147 -5.38 22.52 -8.37
N LEU A 148 -5.60 22.44 -9.68
CA LEU A 148 -4.81 23.20 -10.66
C LEU A 148 -5.10 24.72 -10.63
N ARG A 149 -6.31 25.15 -10.23
CA ARG A 149 -6.58 26.56 -9.90
C ARG A 149 -5.80 27.05 -8.70
N MET A 150 -5.73 26.26 -7.63
CA MET A 150 -4.88 26.58 -6.47
C MET A 150 -3.38 26.58 -6.85
N HIS A 151 -2.95 25.75 -7.81
CA HIS A 151 -1.61 25.86 -8.41
C HIS A 151 -1.42 27.15 -9.22
N MET A 152 -2.40 27.60 -10.00
CA MET A 152 -2.31 28.88 -10.71
C MET A 152 -2.13 30.08 -9.79
N GLU A 153 -2.56 30.03 -8.52
CA GLU A 153 -2.22 31.05 -7.52
C GLU A 153 -0.71 31.08 -7.21
N GLU A 154 -0.08 29.90 -7.10
CA GLU A 154 1.38 29.77 -6.91
C GLU A 154 2.15 30.24 -8.15
N VAL A 155 1.64 29.98 -9.35
CA VAL A 155 2.20 30.50 -10.61
C VAL A 155 2.12 32.02 -10.67
N LEU A 156 1.02 32.64 -10.19
CA LEU A 156 0.87 34.10 -10.16
C LEU A 156 1.69 34.76 -9.04
N ASP A 157 1.84 34.11 -7.88
CA ASP A 157 2.81 34.49 -6.82
C ASP A 157 4.23 34.48 -7.40
N CYS A 158 4.61 33.40 -8.09
CA CYS A 158 5.90 33.26 -8.77
C CYS A 158 6.12 34.34 -9.84
N GLN A 159 5.15 34.60 -10.72
CA GLN A 159 5.32 35.59 -11.78
C GLN A 159 5.52 37.02 -11.21
N THR A 160 4.91 37.30 -10.06
CA THR A 160 4.92 38.63 -9.43
C THR A 160 6.14 38.86 -8.54
N ASN A 161 6.59 37.83 -7.82
CA ASN A 161 7.53 37.97 -6.69
C ASN A 161 8.90 37.29 -6.91
N ILE A 162 9.14 36.63 -8.04
CA ILE A 162 10.43 35.98 -8.34
C ILE A 162 11.58 36.99 -8.38
N SER A 163 12.73 36.60 -7.84
CA SER A 163 13.94 37.44 -7.89
C SER A 163 14.64 37.40 -9.26
N GLU A 164 15.32 38.49 -9.62
CA GLU A 164 16.08 38.56 -10.90
C GLU A 164 17.13 37.45 -11.01
N ASP A 165 17.79 37.08 -9.89
CA ASP A 165 18.80 36.03 -9.86
C ASP A 165 18.19 34.61 -9.99
N GLU A 166 17.08 34.32 -9.30
CA GLU A 166 16.36 33.05 -9.41
C GLU A 166 15.83 32.80 -10.83
N LEU A 167 15.20 33.82 -11.43
CA LEU A 167 14.73 33.79 -12.82
C LEU A 167 15.89 33.59 -13.80
N LYS A 168 17.03 34.27 -13.57
CA LYS A 168 18.23 34.17 -14.40
C LYS A 168 18.89 32.79 -14.30
N ASP A 169 18.98 32.22 -13.11
CA ASP A 169 19.59 30.91 -12.90
C ASP A 169 18.71 29.78 -13.48
N TRP A 170 17.39 29.84 -13.31
CA TRP A 170 16.47 28.94 -14.01
C TRP A 170 16.60 29.09 -15.54
N ARG A 171 16.64 30.33 -16.08
CA ARG A 171 16.85 30.59 -17.52
C ARG A 171 18.16 29.98 -18.02
N ASN A 172 19.22 30.02 -17.22
CA ASN A 172 20.52 29.40 -17.51
C ASN A 172 20.50 27.86 -17.43
N GLY A 173 19.44 27.26 -16.92
CA GLY A 173 19.30 25.80 -16.76
C GLY A 173 19.79 25.25 -15.43
N VAL A 174 19.93 26.09 -14.40
CA VAL A 174 20.16 25.63 -13.02
C VAL A 174 18.89 24.89 -12.56
N ARG A 175 19.08 23.69 -12.00
CA ARG A 175 18.01 22.84 -11.44
C ARG A 175 18.46 22.37 -10.05
N PRO A 176 17.55 22.16 -9.09
CA PRO A 176 17.88 21.48 -7.84
C PRO A 176 18.32 20.03 -8.10
N ASP A 177 19.15 19.46 -7.23
CA ASP A 177 19.72 18.10 -7.38
C ASP A 177 18.64 17.01 -7.57
N ILE A 178 17.46 17.19 -6.94
CA ILE A 178 16.21 16.57 -7.36
C ILE A 178 15.27 17.68 -7.87
N PRO A 179 15.08 17.81 -9.20
CA PRO A 179 14.12 18.74 -9.78
C PRO A 179 12.69 18.22 -9.64
N ALA A 180 11.70 19.06 -9.90
CA ALA A 180 10.33 18.60 -10.08
C ALA A 180 10.21 17.67 -11.31
N PRO A 181 9.31 16.67 -11.32
CA PRO A 181 9.07 15.86 -12.50
C PRO A 181 8.52 16.72 -13.66
N ASP A 182 9.26 16.79 -14.76
CA ASP A 182 8.94 17.56 -15.97
C ASP A 182 9.28 16.80 -17.27
N ALA A 183 9.59 15.51 -17.16
CA ALA A 183 10.12 14.65 -18.21
C ALA A 183 11.36 15.21 -18.97
N ARG A 184 12.14 16.11 -18.35
CA ARG A 184 13.37 16.70 -18.92
C ARG A 184 14.66 16.12 -18.35
N THR A 185 15.56 15.79 -19.27
CA THR A 185 16.86 15.13 -19.11
C THR A 185 18.04 15.97 -19.61
N LYS A 186 17.83 16.87 -20.58
CA LYS A 186 18.91 17.66 -21.22
C LYS A 186 19.27 18.90 -20.38
N SER A 187 20.55 19.04 -20.07
CA SER A 187 21.13 20.19 -19.37
C SER A 187 21.42 21.39 -20.28
N GLY A 188 21.47 22.59 -19.71
CA GLY A 188 21.72 23.86 -20.40
C GLY A 188 20.52 24.80 -20.36
N THR A 189 20.65 25.96 -21.00
CA THR A 189 19.65 27.03 -21.08
C THR A 189 18.23 26.49 -21.27
N HIS A 190 17.27 26.96 -20.48
CA HIS A 190 15.90 26.44 -20.52
C HIS A 190 15.28 26.69 -21.91
N PRO A 191 14.66 25.69 -22.57
CA PRO A 191 14.11 25.87 -23.92
C PRO A 191 12.93 26.86 -23.98
N LEU A 192 12.35 27.19 -22.82
CA LEU A 192 11.27 28.17 -22.65
C LEU A 192 11.75 29.52 -22.10
N ALA A 193 13.06 29.73 -21.94
CA ALA A 193 13.63 30.98 -21.43
C ALA A 193 13.38 32.15 -22.40
N LYS A 194 12.92 33.28 -21.87
CA LYS A 194 12.66 34.52 -22.62
C LYS A 194 13.53 35.68 -22.10
N SER A 195 13.41 36.84 -22.76
CA SER A 195 14.10 38.08 -22.39
C SER A 195 13.11 39.09 -21.81
N GLY A 196 13.48 39.75 -20.71
CA GLY A 196 12.63 40.70 -19.99
C GLY A 196 12.08 40.10 -18.70
N ASP A 197 10.90 40.57 -18.29
CA ASP A 197 10.22 40.14 -17.07
C ASP A 197 9.87 38.64 -17.08
N CYS A 198 9.39 38.10 -15.95
CA CYS A 198 8.94 36.70 -15.89
C CYS A 198 7.64 36.52 -16.70
N SER A 199 7.67 35.68 -17.74
CA SER A 199 6.44 35.30 -18.45
C SER A 199 5.68 34.18 -17.74
N LEU A 200 4.37 34.07 -17.96
CA LEU A 200 3.51 33.10 -17.26
C LEU A 200 3.93 31.62 -17.52
N VAL A 201 4.56 31.36 -18.67
CA VAL A 201 5.17 30.04 -18.96
C VAL A 201 6.38 29.78 -18.06
N GLU A 202 7.26 30.76 -17.89
CA GLU A 202 8.45 30.62 -17.03
C GLU A 202 8.03 30.50 -15.56
N ALA A 203 7.01 31.27 -15.13
CA ALA A 203 6.42 31.15 -13.81
C ALA A 203 5.78 29.77 -13.56
N TRP A 204 5.14 29.13 -14.55
CA TRP A 204 4.65 27.75 -14.44
C TRP A 204 5.79 26.76 -14.20
N GLU A 205 6.85 26.83 -15.00
CA GLU A 205 8.00 25.94 -14.90
C GLU A 205 8.79 26.10 -13.58
N ILE A 206 8.81 27.30 -12.99
CA ILE A 206 9.52 27.62 -11.75
C ILE A 206 8.64 27.33 -10.53
N ALA A 207 7.34 27.63 -10.59
CA ALA A 207 6.39 27.29 -9.52
C ALA A 207 6.05 25.79 -9.47
N ARG A 208 6.37 25.00 -10.50
CA ARG A 208 6.13 23.54 -10.54
C ARG A 208 6.68 22.88 -9.25
N PRO A 209 5.82 22.34 -8.37
CA PRO A 209 6.27 21.68 -7.17
C PRO A 209 6.99 20.37 -7.50
N TRP A 210 7.82 19.88 -6.59
CA TRP A 210 8.19 18.47 -6.61
C TRP A 210 7.01 17.61 -6.12
N PHE A 211 6.83 16.45 -6.73
CA PHE A 211 5.87 15.41 -6.37
C PHE A 211 6.47 14.03 -6.70
N VAL A 212 5.84 12.97 -6.21
CA VAL A 212 6.13 11.59 -6.64
C VAL A 212 5.74 11.43 -8.11
N ASP A 213 6.72 11.13 -8.97
CA ASP A 213 6.48 10.90 -10.39
C ASP A 213 5.52 9.70 -10.58
N PRO A 214 4.34 9.88 -11.24
CA PRO A 214 3.36 8.80 -11.46
C PRO A 214 3.89 7.56 -12.17
N ASP A 215 4.99 7.66 -12.92
CA ASP A 215 5.58 6.55 -13.66
C ASP A 215 6.77 5.90 -12.90
N ALA A 216 7.08 6.36 -11.68
CA ALA A 216 8.13 5.80 -10.83
C ALA A 216 7.70 4.51 -10.09
N PRO A 217 8.63 3.61 -9.74
CA PRO A 217 8.32 2.43 -8.93
C PRO A 217 7.77 2.78 -7.54
N GLN A 218 6.80 2.01 -7.05
CA GLN A 218 6.20 2.21 -5.73
C GLN A 218 7.27 2.23 -4.62
N PHE A 219 7.13 3.15 -3.66
CA PHE A 219 8.06 3.39 -2.54
C PHE A 219 9.47 3.90 -2.91
N SER A 220 9.77 4.18 -4.19
CA SER A 220 11.11 4.62 -4.62
C SER A 220 11.44 6.08 -4.30
N LEU A 221 10.45 6.92 -4.02
CA LEU A 221 10.58 8.37 -3.82
C LEU A 221 10.28 8.83 -2.37
N ASN A 222 10.42 7.95 -1.38
CA ASN A 222 10.25 8.28 0.04
C ASN A 222 11.40 9.16 0.58
N ALA A 223 11.07 10.05 1.52
CA ALA A 223 12.03 10.56 2.48
C ALA A 223 12.15 9.57 3.66
N ILE A 224 13.35 9.07 3.92
CA ILE A 224 13.65 8.13 5.00
C ILE A 224 14.59 8.81 6.00
N HIS A 225 14.37 8.59 7.29
CA HIS A 225 15.21 9.15 8.35
C HIS A 225 16.67 8.68 8.21
N PRO A 226 17.69 9.49 8.58
CA PRO A 226 19.10 9.10 8.52
C PRO A 226 19.44 7.82 9.31
N GLU A 227 18.68 7.51 10.37
CA GLU A 227 18.79 6.28 11.16
C GLU A 227 17.77 5.20 10.71
N HIS A 228 17.17 5.37 9.54
CA HIS A 228 16.26 4.46 8.83
C HIS A 228 14.94 4.06 9.56
N TRP A 229 14.70 4.46 10.80
CA TRP A 229 13.51 4.02 11.57
C TRP A 229 12.18 4.67 11.17
N PHE A 230 12.19 5.79 10.43
CA PHE A 230 10.98 6.47 9.94
C PHE A 230 11.02 6.69 8.42
N GLN A 231 9.85 6.69 7.76
CA GLN A 231 9.70 7.13 6.37
C GLN A 231 8.38 7.90 6.13
N GLY A 232 8.43 8.82 5.16
CA GLY A 232 7.28 9.59 4.69
C GLY A 232 7.38 9.92 3.20
N GLU A 233 6.24 10.28 2.62
CA GLU A 233 6.08 10.62 1.20
C GLU A 233 5.34 11.97 1.13
N TYR A 234 5.92 12.96 0.45
CA TYR A 234 5.33 14.29 0.32
C TYR A 234 4.48 14.37 -0.96
N ASP A 235 3.23 14.82 -0.86
CA ASP A 235 2.40 15.04 -2.03
C ASP A 235 3.03 16.10 -2.95
N LEU A 236 3.21 17.34 -2.44
CA LEU A 236 3.66 18.49 -3.23
C LEU A 236 4.60 19.41 -2.43
N VAL A 237 5.78 19.72 -3.00
CA VAL A 237 6.80 20.59 -2.36
C VAL A 237 7.21 21.74 -3.30
N TYR A 238 6.77 22.95 -2.98
CA TYR A 238 7.10 24.19 -3.70
C TYR A 238 8.43 24.79 -3.21
N ARG A 239 9.24 25.29 -4.16
CA ARG A 239 10.60 25.80 -3.92
C ARG A 239 10.89 27.04 -4.81
N HIS A 240 10.01 28.05 -4.76
CA HIS A 240 10.10 29.27 -5.58
C HIS A 240 9.98 30.55 -4.73
N CYS A 241 10.37 31.69 -5.29
CA CYS A 241 10.40 33.01 -4.64
C CYS A 241 11.20 33.00 -3.33
N GLY A 242 12.27 32.18 -3.28
CA GLY A 242 13.08 31.96 -2.08
C GLY A 242 12.36 31.27 -0.90
N LYS A 243 11.18 30.69 -1.11
CA LYS A 243 10.38 30.01 -0.07
C LYS A 243 10.29 28.50 -0.30
N LEU A 244 10.20 27.76 0.80
CA LEU A 244 9.88 26.34 0.85
C LEU A 244 8.47 26.14 1.42
N LYS A 245 7.54 25.62 0.62
CA LYS A 245 6.18 25.27 1.06
C LYS A 245 5.96 23.76 0.91
N ILE A 246 5.62 23.05 1.98
CA ILE A 246 5.19 21.63 1.91
C ILE A 246 3.66 21.60 1.94
N MET A 247 3.06 20.86 1.02
CA MET A 247 1.61 20.83 0.84
C MET A 247 1.08 19.41 0.67
N ASP A 248 -0.07 19.18 1.30
CA ASP A 248 -0.83 17.91 1.34
C ASP A 248 -2.12 18.10 0.53
N LEU A 249 -2.23 17.41 -0.62
CA LEU A 249 -3.38 17.49 -1.52
C LEU A 249 -4.43 16.46 -1.09
N LYS A 250 -5.68 16.88 -0.89
CA LYS A 250 -6.75 15.95 -0.50
C LYS A 250 -8.00 16.14 -1.33
N ALA A 251 -8.35 15.08 -2.07
CA ALA A 251 -9.60 14.91 -2.81
C ALA A 251 -10.83 14.74 -1.89
N SER A 252 -11.06 15.71 -1.01
CA SER A 252 -12.11 15.69 0.01
C SER A 252 -12.56 17.11 0.37
N ARG A 253 -13.61 17.21 1.21
CA ARG A 253 -14.15 18.49 1.71
C ARG A 253 -13.59 18.90 3.08
N GLY A 254 -12.84 18.03 3.77
CA GLY A 254 -12.24 18.32 5.09
C GLY A 254 -13.18 18.33 6.30
N GLY A 255 -14.46 17.98 6.14
CA GLY A 255 -15.46 18.01 7.22
C GLY A 255 -15.55 16.73 8.06
N GLY A 256 -14.46 16.33 8.73
CA GLY A 256 -14.47 15.15 9.62
C GLY A 256 -13.13 14.85 10.30
N ASP A 257 -13.15 13.96 11.31
CA ASP A 257 -12.04 13.66 12.24
C ASP A 257 -10.67 13.44 11.57
N ARG A 258 -10.64 12.74 10.43
CA ARG A 258 -9.41 12.44 9.68
C ARG A 258 -8.64 13.71 9.26
N SER A 259 -9.29 14.88 9.25
CA SER A 259 -8.64 16.18 9.00
C SER A 259 -7.69 16.60 10.14
N GLY A 260 -7.86 16.04 11.34
CA GLY A 260 -6.87 16.14 12.42
C GLY A 260 -5.59 15.39 12.08
N ASN A 261 -5.73 14.15 11.57
CA ASN A 261 -4.59 13.33 11.13
C ASN A 261 -3.80 14.00 10.00
N TYR A 262 -4.43 14.75 9.07
CA TYR A 262 -3.70 15.51 8.05
C TYR A 262 -2.86 16.65 8.65
N VAL A 263 -3.38 17.36 9.67
CA VAL A 263 -2.63 18.42 10.37
C VAL A 263 -1.46 17.84 11.17
N GLU A 264 -1.67 16.74 11.86
CA GLU A 264 -0.64 16.02 12.63
C GLU A 264 0.43 15.43 11.68
N GLN A 265 0.03 14.78 10.58
CA GLN A 265 0.90 14.25 9.53
C GLN A 265 1.78 15.33 8.88
N LEU A 266 1.22 16.49 8.53
CA LEU A 266 1.96 17.55 7.84
C LEU A 266 3.02 18.21 8.75
N ARG A 267 2.78 18.27 10.07
CA ARG A 267 3.81 18.70 11.04
C ARG A 267 4.93 17.66 11.20
N ILE A 268 4.61 16.36 11.18
CA ILE A 268 5.61 15.27 11.14
C ILE A 268 6.43 15.32 9.84
N TYR A 269 5.82 15.72 8.72
CA TYR A 269 6.51 15.91 7.44
C TYR A 269 7.49 17.10 7.47
N ALA A 270 7.18 18.18 8.20
CA ALA A 270 8.11 19.28 8.46
C ALA A 270 9.31 18.87 9.34
N MET A 271 9.07 18.02 10.36
CA MET A 271 10.11 17.40 11.18
C MET A 271 11.04 16.52 10.31
N LEU A 272 10.48 15.60 9.52
CA LEU A 272 11.24 14.73 8.61
C LEU A 272 12.03 15.54 7.58
N TRP A 273 11.47 16.66 7.09
CA TRP A 273 12.20 17.58 6.21
C TRP A 273 13.41 18.16 6.93
N SER A 274 13.22 18.77 8.11
CA SER A 274 14.30 19.40 8.88
C SER A 274 15.47 18.45 9.14
N ILE A 275 15.18 17.22 9.57
CA ILE A 275 16.19 16.19 9.82
C ILE A 275 16.96 15.82 8.53
N THR A 276 16.26 15.62 7.41
CA THR A 276 16.87 15.27 6.11
C THR A 276 17.51 16.46 5.38
N HIS A 277 17.33 17.69 5.89
CA HIS A 277 17.78 18.95 5.26
C HIS A 277 18.64 19.81 6.19
N SER A 278 19.44 19.17 7.05
CA SER A 278 20.43 19.85 7.91
C SER A 278 19.84 20.96 8.82
N GLY A 279 18.61 20.77 9.30
CA GLY A 279 17.89 21.70 10.17
C GLY A 279 17.08 22.78 9.44
N GLN A 280 16.91 22.70 8.12
CA GLN A 280 16.01 23.62 7.39
C GLN A 280 14.55 23.36 7.75
N ILE A 281 13.85 24.35 8.32
CA ILE A 281 12.41 24.27 8.57
C ILE A 281 11.66 24.88 7.36
N PRO A 282 10.55 24.29 6.87
CA PRO A 282 9.69 24.89 5.84
C PRO A 282 9.08 26.23 6.25
N ASP A 283 8.95 27.17 5.31
CA ASP A 283 8.32 28.47 5.57
C ASP A 283 6.79 28.37 5.72
N VAL A 284 6.17 27.40 5.05
CA VAL A 284 4.71 27.23 4.98
C VAL A 284 4.33 25.74 4.94
N LEU A 285 3.27 25.39 5.68
CA LEU A 285 2.57 24.11 5.59
C LEU A 285 1.11 24.34 5.16
N GLU A 286 0.63 23.66 4.12
CA GLU A 286 -0.77 23.74 3.68
C GLU A 286 -1.42 22.38 3.42
N ILE A 287 -2.74 22.31 3.63
CA ILE A 287 -3.60 21.20 3.18
C ILE A 287 -4.59 21.76 2.15
N TRP A 288 -4.62 21.19 0.94
CA TRP A 288 -5.49 21.65 -0.16
C TRP A 288 -6.72 20.75 -0.29
N TYR A 289 -7.86 21.24 0.20
CA TYR A 289 -9.14 20.54 0.11
C TYR A 289 -9.78 20.78 -1.25
N ALA A 290 -9.39 19.98 -2.23
CA ALA A 290 -9.82 20.09 -3.62
C ALA A 290 -11.35 19.93 -3.81
N GLY A 291 -12.05 19.28 -2.85
CA GLY A 291 -13.51 19.17 -2.86
C GLY A 291 -14.27 20.43 -2.44
N VAL A 292 -13.57 21.50 -2.03
CA VAL A 292 -14.15 22.82 -1.69
C VAL A 292 -13.33 24.02 -2.18
N GLY A 293 -12.12 23.82 -2.70
CA GLY A 293 -11.25 24.91 -3.14
C GLY A 293 -10.66 25.72 -1.98
N VAL A 294 -10.28 25.05 -0.88
CA VAL A 294 -9.73 25.71 0.32
C VAL A 294 -8.28 25.27 0.56
N ARG A 295 -7.39 26.26 0.57
CA ARG A 295 -6.01 26.14 1.04
C ARG A 295 -5.97 26.40 2.55
N LYS A 296 -5.90 25.33 3.35
CA LYS A 296 -5.79 25.43 4.81
C LYS A 296 -4.33 25.55 5.21
N ASN A 297 -3.96 26.68 5.80
CA ASN A 297 -2.65 26.83 6.45
C ASN A 297 -2.58 25.98 7.74
N VAL A 298 -1.40 25.40 7.98
CA VAL A 298 -1.03 24.63 9.17
C VAL A 298 0.15 25.32 9.84
N GLU A 299 0.18 25.31 11.17
CA GLU A 299 1.25 25.91 11.96
C GLU A 299 2.56 25.12 11.78
N VAL A 300 3.59 25.81 11.29
CA VAL A 300 4.96 25.31 11.16
C VAL A 300 5.51 25.02 12.57
N PRO A 301 6.01 23.80 12.85
CA PRO A 301 6.58 23.49 14.16
C PRO A 301 7.94 24.20 14.35
N SER A 302 8.19 24.66 15.57
CA SER A 302 9.49 25.19 15.99
C SER A 302 10.56 24.08 16.07
N ALA A 303 11.82 24.47 16.17
CA ALA A 303 12.94 23.51 16.32
C ALA A 303 12.83 22.66 17.60
N GLU A 304 12.23 23.18 18.67
CA GLU A 304 11.97 22.47 19.93
C GLU A 304 10.88 21.40 19.73
N GLU A 305 9.74 21.78 19.14
CA GLU A 305 8.65 20.84 18.79
C GLU A 305 9.09 19.77 17.78
N ILE A 306 10.02 20.09 16.86
CA ILE A 306 10.62 19.11 15.94
C ILE A 306 11.40 18.05 16.73
N GLN A 307 12.24 18.45 17.69
CA GLN A 307 13.00 17.52 18.53
C GLN A 307 12.10 16.68 19.44
N GLU A 308 11.02 17.27 19.98
CA GLU A 308 10.00 16.53 20.75
C GLU A 308 9.25 15.50 19.89
N MET A 309 8.85 15.86 18.67
CA MET A 309 8.19 14.95 17.73
C MET A 309 9.12 13.82 17.28
N GLU A 310 10.39 14.12 16.99
CA GLU A 310 11.40 13.13 16.62
C GLU A 310 11.59 12.10 17.74
N THR A 311 11.78 12.58 18.98
CA THR A 311 11.92 11.73 20.17
C THR A 311 10.68 10.86 20.37
N LYS A 312 9.47 11.45 20.36
CA LYS A 312 8.22 10.71 20.56
C LYS A 312 8.00 9.64 19.49
N LEU A 313 8.31 9.93 18.23
CA LEU A 313 8.15 8.97 17.14
C LEU A 313 9.22 7.86 17.18
N HIS A 314 10.42 8.15 17.67
CA HIS A 314 11.45 7.14 17.91
C HIS A 314 11.08 6.22 19.08
N ASP A 315 10.61 6.77 20.20
CA ASP A 315 10.10 6.00 21.34
C ASP A 315 8.94 5.08 20.90
N LEU A 316 7.99 5.61 20.13
CA LEU A 316 6.87 4.84 19.56
C LEU A 316 7.33 3.76 18.57
N TRP A 317 8.38 4.01 17.77
CA TRP A 317 8.96 2.98 16.91
C TRP A 317 9.57 1.84 17.74
N ASN A 318 10.32 2.16 18.81
CA ASN A 318 10.86 1.15 19.72
C ASN A 318 9.74 0.33 20.37
N GLU A 319 8.69 0.98 20.87
CA GLU A 319 7.51 0.33 21.48
C GLU A 319 6.86 -0.69 20.53
N ILE A 320 6.54 -0.29 19.29
CA ILE A 320 5.68 -1.10 18.41
C ILE A 320 6.41 -1.97 17.37
N LYS A 321 7.73 -1.77 17.21
CA LYS A 321 8.63 -2.50 16.28
C LYS A 321 9.83 -3.13 16.98
N GLY A 322 10.44 -2.44 17.96
CA GLY A 322 11.63 -2.92 18.69
C GLY A 322 11.32 -4.04 19.69
N THR A 323 10.08 -4.09 20.21
CA THR A 323 9.58 -5.16 21.07
C THR A 323 8.48 -5.99 20.41
N GLU A 324 8.32 -7.23 20.89
CA GLU A 324 7.11 -8.00 20.68
C GLU A 324 5.95 -7.27 21.40
N VAL A 325 4.88 -6.99 20.66
CA VAL A 325 3.68 -6.33 21.17
C VAL A 325 2.60 -7.40 21.26
N THR A 326 1.84 -7.41 22.35
CA THR A 326 0.75 -8.34 22.61
C THR A 326 -0.62 -7.67 22.49
N LEU A 327 -1.68 -8.43 22.71
CA LEU A 327 -3.05 -7.91 22.76
C LEU A 327 -3.29 -6.98 23.97
N GLU A 328 -2.55 -7.19 25.07
CA GLU A 328 -2.66 -6.40 26.31
C GLU A 328 -2.07 -4.99 26.13
N ASP A 329 -0.97 -4.87 25.38
CA ASP A 329 -0.34 -3.58 25.01
C ASP A 329 -1.20 -2.75 24.04
N CYS A 330 -2.23 -3.36 23.46
CA CYS A 330 -3.15 -2.74 22.49
C CYS A 330 -4.56 -2.58 23.05
N PRO A 331 -4.79 -1.76 24.10
CA PRO A 331 -6.08 -1.63 24.74
C PRO A 331 -7.16 -1.04 23.80
N PRO A 332 -8.44 -1.42 23.98
CA PRO A 332 -9.55 -1.02 23.12
C PRO A 332 -10.06 0.41 23.44
N ILE A 333 -9.16 1.34 23.75
CA ILE A 333 -9.47 2.69 24.22
C ILE A 333 -9.13 3.69 23.11
N PRO A 334 -10.10 4.10 22.27
CA PRO A 334 -9.85 5.08 21.22
C PRO A 334 -9.77 6.50 21.76
N ARG A 335 -8.98 7.34 21.08
CA ARG A 335 -9.03 8.81 21.20
C ARG A 335 -10.41 9.31 20.73
N PRO A 336 -11.02 10.30 21.40
CA PRO A 336 -12.27 10.92 20.96
C PRO A 336 -12.26 11.38 19.50
N LEU A 337 -13.43 11.51 18.89
CA LEU A 337 -13.55 12.08 17.55
C LEU A 337 -13.25 13.59 17.59
N ARG A 338 -12.52 14.07 16.58
CA ARG A 338 -12.18 15.49 16.42
C ARG A 338 -13.17 16.18 15.48
N GLY A 339 -13.78 17.27 15.95
CA GLY A 339 -14.67 18.10 15.16
C GLY A 339 -13.95 18.91 14.10
N PHE A 340 -14.38 18.77 12.84
CA PHE A 340 -13.94 19.59 11.71
C PHE A 340 -15.11 19.85 10.75
N SER A 341 -15.21 21.07 10.25
CA SER A 341 -16.12 21.48 9.17
C SER A 341 -15.33 21.68 7.86
N GLU A 342 -16.04 22.07 6.80
CA GLU A 342 -15.47 22.14 5.44
C GLU A 342 -14.22 23.03 5.36
N GLY A 343 -13.24 22.60 4.56
CA GLY A 343 -11.90 23.19 4.51
C GLY A 343 -11.00 22.81 5.69
N GLY A 344 -11.38 21.82 6.51
CA GLY A 344 -10.61 21.40 7.69
C GLY A 344 -10.58 22.47 8.78
N VAL A 345 -11.65 23.27 8.89
CA VAL A 345 -11.81 24.27 9.94
C VAL A 345 -12.20 23.55 11.24
N LYS A 346 -11.46 23.80 12.33
CA LYS A 346 -11.68 23.14 13.62
C LYS A 346 -13.04 23.56 14.21
N THR A 347 -13.80 22.60 14.70
CA THR A 347 -15.06 22.82 15.45
C THR A 347 -15.01 22.13 16.82
N ASP A 348 -16.06 22.31 17.62
CA ASP A 348 -16.33 21.48 18.79
C ASP A 348 -16.35 19.99 18.42
N ASP A 349 -15.86 19.15 19.33
CA ASP A 349 -15.70 17.70 19.12
C ASP A 349 -17.03 16.95 19.26
N PRO A 350 -17.34 15.96 18.38
CA PRO A 350 -18.54 15.16 18.50
C PRO A 350 -18.60 14.36 19.80
N GLU A 351 -19.79 14.24 20.38
CA GLU A 351 -20.06 13.34 21.53
C GLU A 351 -20.05 11.85 21.13
N GLU A 352 -20.01 11.55 19.83
CA GLU A 352 -19.96 10.17 19.31
C GLU A 352 -18.61 9.49 19.55
N SER A 353 -18.64 8.23 19.98
CA SER A 353 -17.45 7.39 20.09
C SER A 353 -16.91 6.99 18.71
N ARG A 354 -15.58 6.97 18.54
CA ARG A 354 -14.88 6.46 17.35
C ARG A 354 -15.29 5.02 16.98
N CYS A 355 -15.81 4.24 17.94
CA CYS A 355 -16.31 2.89 17.69
C CYS A 355 -17.68 2.84 16.98
N SER A 356 -18.45 3.94 16.88
CA SER A 356 -19.76 3.97 16.18
C SER A 356 -19.67 3.68 14.68
N THR A 357 -18.50 3.93 14.09
CA THR A 357 -18.22 3.88 12.64
C THR A 357 -16.97 3.06 12.32
N CYS A 358 -16.49 2.24 13.26
CA CYS A 358 -15.28 1.42 13.09
C CYS A 358 -15.61 0.08 12.42
N ASP A 359 -14.92 -0.25 11.32
CA ASP A 359 -15.05 -1.52 10.57
C ASP A 359 -14.69 -2.80 11.37
N TRP A 360 -14.26 -2.65 12.63
CA TRP A 360 -13.91 -3.72 13.57
C TRP A 360 -14.78 -3.73 14.83
N ALA A 361 -15.87 -2.97 14.86
CA ALA A 361 -16.73 -2.86 16.05
C ALA A 361 -17.31 -4.23 16.48
N GLU A 362 -17.67 -5.10 15.53
CA GLU A 362 -18.18 -6.46 15.78
C GLU A 362 -17.06 -7.47 16.14
N LEU A 363 -15.79 -7.03 16.24
CA LEU A 363 -14.63 -7.79 16.76
C LEU A 363 -14.05 -7.24 18.06
N CYS A 364 -14.54 -6.10 18.55
CA CYS A 364 -13.84 -5.30 19.55
C CYS A 364 -14.67 -5.16 20.85
N PRO A 365 -14.09 -5.38 22.04
CA PRO A 365 -14.78 -5.23 23.34
C PRO A 365 -15.22 -3.80 23.69
N ASN A 366 -14.80 -2.78 22.92
CA ASN A 366 -15.34 -1.41 23.01
C ASN A 366 -16.32 -1.06 21.86
N GLY A 367 -16.70 -2.08 21.07
CA GLY A 367 -17.80 -2.06 20.10
C GLY A 367 -18.92 -2.99 20.57
N SER A 368 -19.13 -4.10 19.87
CA SER A 368 -20.09 -5.15 20.21
C SER A 368 -19.51 -6.57 20.17
N GLY A 369 -18.21 -6.72 19.90
CA GLY A 369 -17.50 -8.01 20.00
C GLY A 369 -16.79 -8.16 21.35
N ASP A 370 -15.84 -9.10 21.42
CA ASP A 370 -15.05 -9.41 22.61
C ASP A 370 -13.69 -10.04 22.24
N ASP A 371 -12.85 -10.29 23.25
CA ASP A 371 -11.52 -10.89 23.14
C ASP A 371 -11.48 -12.39 23.51
N ASP A 372 -12.62 -13.03 23.80
CA ASP A 372 -12.76 -14.47 24.09
C ASP A 372 -12.72 -15.29 22.79
N LEU A 373 -11.62 -15.15 22.04
CA LEU A 373 -11.42 -15.79 20.73
C LEU A 373 -11.27 -17.31 20.88
N PRO A 374 -11.82 -18.12 19.94
CA PRO A 374 -11.78 -19.56 20.06
C PRO A 374 -10.35 -20.09 19.91
N SER A 375 -9.98 -21.14 20.65
CA SER A 375 -8.67 -21.78 20.56
C SER A 375 -8.80 -23.29 20.31
N GLY A 376 -8.71 -23.69 19.05
CA GLY A 376 -8.76 -25.10 18.62
C GLY A 376 -9.92 -25.91 19.22
N GLY A 377 -9.60 -26.95 19.99
CA GLY A 377 -10.58 -27.75 20.72
C GLY A 377 -11.20 -28.87 19.89
N VAL A 378 -12.51 -29.11 20.08
CA VAL A 378 -13.19 -30.33 19.60
C VAL A 378 -14.60 -29.99 19.12
N HIS A 379 -14.94 -30.35 17.88
CA HIS A 379 -16.26 -30.08 17.28
C HIS A 379 -16.95 -31.36 16.81
N GLN A 380 -18.24 -31.49 17.12
CA GLN A 380 -19.14 -32.51 16.56
C GLN A 380 -20.23 -31.80 15.75
N PRO A 381 -20.23 -31.92 14.40
CA PRO A 381 -21.27 -31.32 13.58
C PRO A 381 -22.68 -31.80 13.94
N PRO A 382 -23.71 -30.93 13.92
CA PRO A 382 -25.08 -31.33 14.24
C PRO A 382 -25.59 -32.49 13.37
N GLY A 383 -25.82 -33.64 14.02
CA GLY A 383 -26.29 -34.87 13.36
C GLY A 383 -25.19 -35.79 12.81
N ASP A 384 -23.90 -35.42 12.91
CA ASP A 384 -22.79 -36.35 12.67
C ASP A 384 -22.53 -37.19 13.94
N LEU A 385 -22.12 -38.45 13.77
CA LEU A 385 -21.63 -39.31 14.84
C LEU A 385 -20.12 -39.15 15.05
N LYS A 386 -19.42 -38.55 14.10
CA LYS A 386 -17.99 -38.28 14.18
C LYS A 386 -17.72 -36.93 14.86
N THR A 387 -16.75 -36.95 15.77
CA THR A 387 -16.12 -35.77 16.36
C THR A 387 -14.82 -35.46 15.61
N TYR A 388 -14.43 -34.18 15.56
CA TYR A 388 -13.26 -33.69 14.84
C TYR A 388 -12.44 -32.78 15.76
N ASP A 389 -11.17 -33.11 15.92
CA ASP A 389 -10.20 -32.28 16.65
C ASP A 389 -9.85 -31.05 15.79
N LEU A 390 -9.95 -29.87 16.40
CA LEU A 390 -9.68 -28.57 15.81
C LEU A 390 -8.32 -28.08 16.29
N THR A 391 -7.49 -27.60 15.37
CA THR A 391 -6.11 -27.18 15.68
C THR A 391 -6.04 -25.64 15.74
N PRO A 392 -5.47 -25.04 16.80
CA PRO A 392 -5.16 -23.60 16.87
C PRO A 392 -4.25 -23.15 15.72
N PHE A 393 -4.25 -21.87 15.37
CA PHE A 393 -3.50 -21.34 14.24
C PHE A 393 -1.98 -21.40 14.48
N SER A 394 -1.54 -21.20 15.73
CA SER A 394 -0.15 -21.39 16.18
C SER A 394 0.38 -22.81 16.02
N GLU A 395 -0.49 -23.83 16.06
CA GLU A 395 -0.13 -25.24 15.88
C GLU A 395 -0.18 -25.70 14.40
N LEU A 396 -0.55 -24.82 13.46
CA LEU A 396 -0.58 -25.15 12.03
C LEU A 396 0.84 -25.23 11.46
N VAL A 397 1.13 -26.34 10.78
CA VAL A 397 2.45 -26.58 10.13
C VAL A 397 2.28 -26.53 8.60
N PRO A 398 2.32 -25.33 7.97
CA PRO A 398 2.21 -25.17 6.51
C PRO A 398 3.54 -25.37 5.77
N ARG A 399 4.67 -25.42 6.49
CA ARG A 399 6.03 -25.51 5.95
C ARG A 399 6.73 -26.76 6.46
N VAL A 400 7.60 -27.34 5.65
CA VAL A 400 8.37 -28.54 5.98
C VAL A 400 9.81 -28.44 5.46
N ASN A 401 10.73 -29.19 6.09
CA ASN A 401 12.07 -29.38 5.58
C ASN A 401 12.19 -30.78 4.95
N ILE A 402 12.84 -30.91 3.79
CA ILE A 402 12.99 -32.19 3.07
C ILE A 402 14.40 -32.29 2.49
N PHE A 403 15.15 -33.32 2.87
CA PHE A 403 16.39 -33.73 2.21
C PHE A 403 16.10 -34.74 1.09
N CYS A 404 16.61 -34.51 -0.12
CA CYS A 404 16.21 -35.22 -1.34
C CYS A 404 17.27 -35.18 -2.46
N GLU A 405 17.07 -35.95 -3.54
CA GLU A 405 17.91 -35.86 -4.76
C GLU A 405 17.20 -35.05 -5.85
N ALA A 406 17.95 -34.19 -6.55
CA ALA A 406 17.49 -33.48 -7.75
C ALA A 406 17.35 -34.43 -8.96
N PHE A 407 16.23 -35.17 -9.02
CA PHE A 407 15.97 -36.13 -10.09
C PHE A 407 15.96 -35.51 -11.50
N SER A 408 15.48 -34.28 -11.67
CA SER A 408 15.67 -33.54 -12.92
C SER A 408 15.65 -32.03 -12.70
N VAL A 409 16.43 -31.31 -13.50
CA VAL A 409 16.55 -29.86 -13.47
C VAL A 409 16.40 -29.33 -14.89
N THR A 410 15.53 -28.36 -15.09
CA THR A 410 15.32 -27.70 -16.38
C THR A 410 15.45 -26.19 -16.23
N ASN A 411 16.62 -25.68 -16.62
CA ASN A 411 16.92 -24.25 -16.61
C ASN A 411 16.05 -23.53 -17.65
N VAL A 412 15.57 -22.34 -17.29
CA VAL A 412 14.73 -21.49 -18.15
C VAL A 412 15.44 -20.15 -18.29
N PRO A 413 15.50 -19.55 -19.51
CA PRO A 413 16.04 -18.21 -19.66
C PRO A 413 15.33 -17.21 -18.74
N ASP A 414 16.14 -16.40 -18.05
CA ASP A 414 15.74 -15.27 -17.21
C ASP A 414 14.79 -15.63 -16.06
N LYS A 415 14.81 -16.88 -15.57
CA LYS A 415 13.95 -17.41 -14.48
C LYS A 415 14.59 -18.56 -13.71
N ALA A 416 14.14 -18.76 -12.47
CA ALA A 416 14.41 -19.95 -11.68
C ALA A 416 14.20 -21.28 -12.44
N PRO A 417 15.02 -22.30 -12.18
CA PRO A 417 14.92 -23.61 -12.82
C PRO A 417 13.68 -24.37 -12.34
N ASN A 418 13.12 -25.20 -13.22
CA ASN A 418 12.12 -26.18 -12.81
C ASN A 418 12.85 -27.42 -12.28
N ILE A 419 12.70 -27.73 -11.00
CA ILE A 419 13.33 -28.89 -10.35
C ILE A 419 12.24 -29.95 -10.05
N THR A 420 12.51 -31.19 -10.42
CA THR A 420 11.77 -32.36 -9.91
C THR A 420 12.70 -33.10 -8.96
N ILE A 421 12.26 -33.34 -7.73
CA ILE A 421 13.01 -34.13 -6.74
C ILE A 421 12.51 -35.57 -6.69
N GLU A 422 13.37 -36.47 -6.24
CA GLU A 422 13.02 -37.84 -5.82
C GLU A 422 13.38 -38.04 -4.34
N LYS A 423 12.47 -38.65 -3.58
CA LYS A 423 12.69 -39.04 -2.18
C LYS A 423 11.76 -40.20 -1.84
N ASP A 424 12.32 -41.26 -1.26
CA ASP A 424 11.62 -42.48 -0.83
C ASP A 424 10.77 -43.16 -1.93
N GLY A 425 11.20 -43.03 -3.20
CA GLY A 425 10.48 -43.54 -4.38
C GLY A 425 9.27 -42.68 -4.82
N GLY A 426 9.04 -41.55 -4.16
CA GLY A 426 8.09 -40.52 -4.57
C GLY A 426 8.77 -39.36 -5.31
N PHE A 427 7.99 -38.65 -6.13
CA PHE A 427 8.43 -37.49 -6.90
C PHE A 427 7.60 -36.25 -6.57
N ALA A 428 8.24 -35.08 -6.54
CA ALA A 428 7.56 -33.80 -6.39
C ALA A 428 8.20 -32.70 -7.24
N PHE A 429 7.37 -31.75 -7.69
CA PHE A 429 7.83 -30.55 -8.39
C PHE A 429 8.15 -29.44 -7.40
N VAL A 430 9.41 -29.02 -7.31
CA VAL A 430 9.78 -27.80 -6.61
C VAL A 430 9.48 -26.63 -7.52
N ARG A 431 8.64 -25.71 -7.04
CA ARG A 431 8.20 -24.52 -7.76
C ARG A 431 8.66 -23.28 -7.01
N ILE A 432 9.69 -22.64 -7.54
CA ILE A 432 10.13 -21.33 -7.10
C ILE A 432 9.10 -20.29 -7.58
N ILE A 433 8.68 -19.41 -6.66
CA ILE A 433 7.69 -18.35 -6.88
C ILE A 433 8.27 -16.98 -6.53
N ALA A 434 9.16 -16.92 -5.53
CA ALA A 434 10.07 -15.80 -5.32
C ALA A 434 11.49 -16.29 -5.62
N ASP A 435 12.11 -15.76 -6.68
CA ASP A 435 13.47 -16.14 -7.11
C ASP A 435 14.54 -15.59 -6.15
N GLU A 436 14.25 -14.47 -5.47
CA GLU A 436 15.10 -13.77 -4.50
C GLU A 436 14.32 -13.46 -3.22
N SER A 437 15.00 -13.41 -2.07
CA SER A 437 14.54 -12.76 -0.84
C SER A 437 15.73 -12.12 -0.11
N GLU A 438 15.58 -10.83 0.22
CA GLU A 438 16.55 -10.04 1.00
C GLU A 438 17.95 -10.02 0.34
N GLY A 439 18.01 -9.71 -0.96
CA GLY A 439 19.27 -9.65 -1.72
C GLY A 439 19.90 -11.02 -2.03
N MET A 440 19.29 -12.12 -1.59
CA MET A 440 19.80 -13.48 -1.75
C MET A 440 18.80 -14.37 -2.48
N LEU A 441 19.27 -15.07 -3.53
CA LEU A 441 18.46 -16.06 -4.24
C LEU A 441 17.86 -17.11 -3.29
N THR A 442 16.63 -17.53 -3.56
CA THR A 442 15.98 -18.63 -2.81
C THR A 442 16.45 -20.01 -3.27
N TYR A 443 17.39 -20.08 -4.22
CA TYR A 443 17.92 -21.31 -4.80
C TYR A 443 19.37 -21.11 -5.29
N PRO A 444 20.16 -22.20 -5.44
CA PRO A 444 21.51 -22.13 -5.98
C PRO A 444 21.47 -22.09 -7.51
N ILE A 445 22.21 -21.17 -8.12
CA ILE A 445 22.24 -20.96 -9.59
C ILE A 445 22.84 -22.15 -10.36
N ASP A 446 23.56 -23.04 -9.69
CA ASP A 446 24.33 -24.15 -10.27
C ASP A 446 23.72 -25.54 -10.00
N VAL A 447 22.46 -25.63 -9.55
CA VAL A 447 21.76 -26.90 -9.30
C VAL A 447 21.70 -27.78 -10.56
N GLN A 448 22.08 -29.04 -10.40
CA GLN A 448 22.18 -30.04 -11.46
C GLN A 448 21.45 -31.34 -11.09
N LYS A 449 21.20 -32.20 -12.09
CA LYS A 449 20.61 -33.53 -11.84
C LYS A 449 21.59 -34.37 -11.03
N GLY A 450 21.09 -34.96 -9.94
CA GLY A 450 21.88 -35.81 -9.03
C GLY A 450 22.52 -35.04 -7.86
N ASP A 451 22.34 -33.72 -7.78
CA ASP A 451 22.68 -32.96 -6.57
C ASP A 451 21.77 -33.41 -5.42
N THR A 452 22.35 -33.63 -4.23
CA THR A 452 21.57 -33.72 -2.99
C THR A 452 21.19 -32.31 -2.51
N LEU A 453 19.90 -32.12 -2.30
CA LEU A 453 19.30 -30.85 -1.94
C LEU A 453 18.59 -30.95 -0.60
N ARG A 454 18.73 -29.91 0.21
CA ARG A 454 17.82 -29.62 1.30
C ARG A 454 16.84 -28.55 0.86
N LEU A 455 15.55 -28.85 0.99
CA LEU A 455 14.46 -27.90 0.80
C LEU A 455 14.06 -27.41 2.18
N VAL A 456 14.31 -26.14 2.48
CA VAL A 456 14.08 -25.52 3.80
C VAL A 456 12.81 -24.69 3.75
N GLY A 457 11.88 -24.92 4.70
CA GLY A 457 10.67 -24.13 4.88
C GLY A 457 9.67 -24.20 3.70
N VAL A 458 9.79 -25.18 2.81
CA VAL A 458 8.95 -25.29 1.60
C VAL A 458 7.51 -25.68 1.94
N ILE A 459 6.56 -25.21 1.12
CA ILE A 459 5.11 -25.37 1.38
C ILE A 459 4.56 -26.54 0.54
N PRO A 460 4.09 -27.65 1.14
CA PRO A 460 3.47 -28.75 0.42
C PRO A 460 2.12 -28.36 -0.17
N SER A 461 1.88 -28.72 -1.43
CA SER A 461 0.64 -28.41 -2.13
C SER A 461 0.36 -29.40 -3.27
N THR A 462 -0.85 -29.42 -3.80
CA THR A 462 -1.23 -30.29 -4.93
C THR A 462 -1.43 -29.46 -6.20
N ASN A 463 -0.85 -29.89 -7.32
CA ASN A 463 -1.06 -29.23 -8.62
C ASN A 463 -2.40 -29.61 -9.26
N TRP A 464 -2.75 -28.97 -10.39
CA TRP A 464 -4.06 -29.14 -11.05
C TRP A 464 -4.36 -30.56 -11.58
N LYS A 465 -3.37 -31.46 -11.64
CA LYS A 465 -3.55 -32.87 -12.01
C LYS A 465 -3.66 -33.82 -10.80
N GLY A 466 -3.32 -33.36 -9.61
CA GLY A 466 -3.13 -34.23 -8.43
C GLY A 466 -1.67 -34.59 -8.10
N GLU A 467 -0.67 -34.01 -8.79
CA GLU A 467 0.75 -34.27 -8.51
C GLU A 467 1.26 -33.36 -7.37
N LEU A 468 2.18 -33.86 -6.53
CA LEU A 468 2.75 -33.12 -5.41
C LEU A 468 3.66 -31.97 -5.88
N GLN A 469 3.48 -30.79 -5.29
CA GLN A 469 4.22 -29.56 -5.57
C GLN A 469 4.69 -28.91 -4.26
N LEU A 470 6.00 -28.70 -4.14
CA LEU A 470 6.62 -27.97 -3.04
C LEU A 470 6.89 -26.54 -3.52
N LYS A 471 6.33 -25.53 -2.83
CA LYS A 471 6.53 -24.13 -3.22
C LYS A 471 7.71 -23.52 -2.47
N VAL A 472 8.50 -22.70 -3.18
CA VAL A 472 9.53 -21.82 -2.62
C VAL A 472 9.04 -20.38 -2.75
N ASP A 473 8.83 -19.72 -1.62
CA ASP A 473 8.44 -18.32 -1.47
C ASP A 473 9.53 -17.57 -0.65
N PRO A 474 9.37 -16.28 -0.29
CA PRO A 474 10.46 -15.51 0.35
C PRO A 474 11.03 -16.09 1.66
N HIS A 475 10.28 -16.95 2.35
CA HIS A 475 10.70 -17.60 3.61
C HIS A 475 11.07 -19.09 3.43
N ALA A 476 11.22 -19.56 2.18
CA ALA A 476 11.69 -20.91 1.88
C ALA A 476 12.95 -20.84 1.00
N ARG A 477 13.83 -21.84 1.11
CA ARG A 477 15.05 -21.92 0.29
C ARG A 477 15.32 -23.33 -0.23
N VAL A 478 16.03 -23.41 -1.34
CA VAL A 478 16.66 -24.62 -1.88
C VAL A 478 18.15 -24.48 -1.62
N GLU A 479 18.74 -25.49 -1.00
CA GLU A 479 20.15 -25.49 -0.59
C GLU A 479 20.82 -26.78 -1.08
N LYS A 480 22.10 -26.72 -1.47
CA LYS A 480 22.89 -27.94 -1.70
C LYS A 480 23.38 -28.45 -0.35
N ALA A 481 23.18 -29.73 -0.06
CA ALA A 481 23.53 -30.33 1.22
C ALA A 481 24.04 -31.77 1.04
N ASP A 482 25.04 -32.16 1.83
CA ASP A 482 25.60 -33.53 1.81
C ASP A 482 24.85 -34.51 2.73
N TYR A 483 24.03 -34.00 3.66
CA TYR A 483 23.34 -34.77 4.70
C TYR A 483 21.99 -34.14 5.07
N SER A 484 21.07 -34.96 5.58
CA SER A 484 19.83 -34.53 6.23
C SER A 484 20.08 -34.02 7.65
N GLU A 485 19.33 -33.01 8.08
CA GLU A 485 19.37 -32.49 9.46
C GLU A 485 18.18 -32.97 10.30
N GLU A 486 18.20 -32.63 11.59
CA GLU A 486 17.06 -32.85 12.49
C GLU A 486 15.85 -32.00 12.06
N GLY A 487 14.66 -32.63 12.00
CA GLY A 487 13.44 -32.00 11.51
C GLY A 487 13.19 -32.13 9.99
N ASP A 488 14.14 -32.68 9.22
CA ASP A 488 13.89 -33.04 7.82
C ASP A 488 13.00 -34.30 7.74
N ILE A 489 11.93 -34.26 6.93
CA ILE A 489 10.92 -35.32 6.82
C ILE A 489 10.92 -36.04 5.47
N GLY A 490 10.27 -37.22 5.41
CA GLY A 490 9.97 -37.91 4.16
C GLY A 490 8.85 -37.23 3.37
N LEU A 491 8.79 -37.53 2.07
CA LEU A 491 7.96 -36.79 1.10
C LEU A 491 6.44 -36.92 1.34
N PHE A 492 6.01 -37.87 2.17
CA PHE A 492 4.62 -38.17 2.47
C PHE A 492 4.26 -38.06 3.97
N ASP A 493 5.21 -37.63 4.82
CA ASP A 493 5.06 -37.67 6.28
C ASP A 493 4.31 -36.44 6.84
N PHE A 494 4.07 -35.42 6.01
CA PHE A 494 3.40 -34.19 6.42
C PHE A 494 1.88 -34.37 6.58
N ARG A 495 1.29 -33.69 7.57
CA ARG A 495 -0.18 -33.66 7.76
C ARG A 495 -0.83 -32.89 6.60
N ALA A 496 -1.36 -33.61 5.62
CA ALA A 496 -2.00 -33.02 4.44
C ALA A 496 -3.39 -32.41 4.70
N ARG A 497 -4.02 -32.70 5.85
CA ARG A 497 -5.39 -32.25 6.18
C ARG A 497 -5.52 -31.79 7.63
N TRP A 498 -6.12 -30.61 7.80
CA TRP A 498 -6.30 -29.93 9.08
C TRP A 498 -7.78 -29.57 9.26
N ASN A 499 -8.18 -29.35 10.51
CA ASN A 499 -9.45 -28.74 10.85
C ASN A 499 -9.14 -27.52 11.73
N VAL A 500 -9.85 -26.42 11.51
CA VAL A 500 -9.62 -25.15 12.20
C VAL A 500 -10.96 -24.56 12.66
N VAL A 501 -10.93 -23.75 13.70
CA VAL A 501 -12.04 -22.91 14.13
C VAL A 501 -11.56 -21.46 14.18
N GLY A 502 -12.46 -20.50 13.97
CA GLY A 502 -12.11 -19.10 14.16
C GLY A 502 -13.29 -18.15 14.04
N ARG A 503 -13.15 -16.99 14.66
CA ARG A 503 -14.08 -15.86 14.57
C ARG A 503 -13.90 -15.15 13.23
N VAL A 504 -14.99 -14.95 12.51
CA VAL A 504 -14.98 -14.33 11.18
C VAL A 504 -14.71 -12.84 11.32
N ALA A 505 -13.61 -12.39 10.71
CA ALA A 505 -13.38 -10.96 10.56
C ALA A 505 -14.27 -10.38 9.45
N TYR A 506 -14.28 -11.02 8.27
CA TYR A 506 -15.15 -10.72 7.11
C TYR A 506 -14.81 -11.66 5.93
N THR A 507 -15.69 -11.71 4.94
CA THR A 507 -15.55 -12.48 3.70
C THR A 507 -14.90 -11.69 2.55
N THR A 508 -14.26 -12.40 1.63
CA THR A 508 -13.59 -11.86 0.43
C THR A 508 -14.08 -12.53 -0.84
N PHE A 509 -14.02 -11.80 -1.95
CA PHE A 509 -14.40 -12.29 -3.28
C PHE A 509 -13.46 -11.71 -4.35
N LYS A 510 -12.91 -12.58 -5.20
CA LYS A 510 -12.07 -12.22 -6.36
C LYS A 510 -12.64 -12.89 -7.60
N SER A 511 -12.72 -12.19 -8.71
CA SER A 511 -13.09 -12.80 -10.00
C SER A 511 -12.32 -12.18 -11.17
N GLY A 512 -12.35 -12.85 -12.32
CA GLY A 512 -11.73 -12.37 -13.54
C GLY A 512 -11.88 -13.36 -14.70
N VAL A 513 -11.08 -13.16 -15.74
CA VAL A 513 -11.01 -14.05 -16.91
C VAL A 513 -9.60 -14.62 -17.00
N GLY A 514 -9.49 -15.93 -17.24
CA GLY A 514 -8.21 -16.63 -17.36
C GLY A 514 -7.61 -16.50 -18.77
N LYS A 515 -6.33 -16.86 -18.93
CA LYS A 515 -5.62 -16.86 -20.23
C LYS A 515 -6.26 -17.74 -21.32
N ASN A 516 -7.22 -18.59 -20.95
CA ASN A 516 -8.01 -19.45 -21.83
C ASN A 516 -9.42 -18.89 -22.11
N GLY A 517 -9.68 -17.62 -21.79
CA GLY A 517 -10.98 -16.96 -21.98
C GLY A 517 -12.09 -17.39 -21.02
N LYS A 518 -11.82 -18.31 -20.06
CA LYS A 518 -12.83 -18.77 -19.11
C LYS A 518 -12.93 -17.81 -17.91
N PRO A 519 -14.14 -17.47 -17.44
CA PRO A 519 -14.30 -16.76 -16.19
C PRO A 519 -13.84 -17.64 -15.01
N TRP A 520 -13.35 -17.01 -13.95
CA TRP A 520 -13.01 -17.64 -12.69
C TRP A 520 -13.48 -16.78 -11.52
N ALA A 521 -13.78 -17.41 -10.39
CA ALA A 521 -14.10 -16.76 -9.14
C ALA A 521 -13.53 -17.56 -7.95
N ARG A 522 -12.99 -16.84 -6.96
CA ARG A 522 -12.57 -17.36 -5.66
C ARG A 522 -13.30 -16.58 -4.56
N LYS A 523 -13.73 -17.31 -3.55
CA LYS A 523 -14.24 -16.78 -2.28
C LYS A 523 -13.22 -17.08 -1.19
N GLY A 524 -13.26 -16.29 -0.12
CA GLY A 524 -12.52 -16.59 1.09
C GLY A 524 -13.12 -15.95 2.33
N VAL A 525 -12.64 -16.35 3.50
CA VAL A 525 -12.97 -15.71 4.77
C VAL A 525 -11.69 -15.58 5.59
N VAL A 526 -11.49 -14.43 6.23
CA VAL A 526 -10.39 -14.23 7.17
C VAL A 526 -10.91 -14.55 8.56
N LEU A 527 -10.21 -15.45 9.24
CA LEU A 527 -10.55 -15.92 10.58
C LEU A 527 -9.51 -15.46 11.59
N LEU A 528 -9.96 -15.23 12.82
CA LEU A 528 -9.16 -14.98 14.01
C LEU A 528 -9.31 -16.13 14.99
N ASP A 529 -8.24 -16.43 15.71
CA ASP A 529 -8.21 -17.27 16.90
C ASP A 529 -7.41 -16.53 18.00
N ASP A 530 -7.28 -17.10 19.20
CA ASP A 530 -6.53 -16.45 20.29
C ASP A 530 -5.04 -16.25 19.99
N THR A 531 -4.50 -16.93 18.98
CA THR A 531 -3.07 -16.89 18.61
C THR A 531 -2.74 -16.07 17.37
N GLY A 532 -3.73 -15.71 16.54
CA GLY A 532 -3.50 -14.87 15.37
C GLY A 532 -4.61 -14.90 14.32
N ARG A 533 -4.22 -15.05 13.04
CA ARG A 533 -5.14 -14.99 11.89
C ARG A 533 -4.76 -15.95 10.78
N ILE A 534 -5.77 -16.47 10.07
CA ILE A 534 -5.59 -17.17 8.79
C ILE A 534 -6.55 -16.66 7.72
N SER A 535 -6.22 -16.90 6.46
CA SER A 535 -7.17 -16.76 5.34
C SER A 535 -7.56 -18.13 4.80
N VAL A 536 -8.85 -18.46 4.88
CA VAL A 536 -9.43 -19.64 4.21
C VAL A 536 -9.88 -19.20 2.81
N GLU A 537 -9.26 -19.68 1.74
CA GLU A 537 -9.66 -19.37 0.35
C GLU A 537 -10.12 -20.64 -0.41
N GLY A 538 -10.98 -20.48 -1.42
CA GLY A 538 -11.38 -21.58 -2.31
C GLY A 538 -12.03 -21.09 -3.60
N TRP A 539 -12.15 -21.98 -4.59
CA TRP A 539 -12.95 -21.72 -5.79
C TRP A 539 -14.42 -21.48 -5.40
N ASP A 540 -15.10 -20.53 -6.04
CA ASP A 540 -16.48 -20.13 -5.70
C ASP A 540 -17.45 -21.33 -5.58
N ASN A 541 -17.32 -22.31 -6.47
CA ASN A 541 -18.14 -23.53 -6.50
C ASN A 541 -17.78 -24.60 -5.45
N ALA A 542 -16.75 -24.38 -4.62
CA ALA A 542 -16.43 -25.22 -3.46
C ALA A 542 -17.11 -24.74 -2.17
N TRP A 543 -17.60 -23.50 -2.13
CA TRP A 543 -18.18 -22.92 -0.92
C TRP A 543 -19.65 -23.32 -0.71
N PRO A 544 -20.04 -23.79 0.49
CA PRO A 544 -21.43 -24.04 0.81
C PRO A 544 -22.26 -22.75 0.86
N SER A 545 -23.57 -22.85 0.65
CA SER A 545 -24.49 -21.69 0.60
C SER A 545 -24.49 -20.83 1.87
N ILE A 546 -24.15 -21.42 3.03
CA ILE A 546 -24.03 -20.75 4.32
C ILE A 546 -22.95 -19.65 4.34
N PHE A 547 -21.98 -19.69 3.43
CA PHE A 547 -20.98 -18.61 3.25
C PHE A 547 -21.61 -17.23 3.08
N ASN A 548 -22.73 -17.15 2.35
CA ASN A 548 -23.43 -15.88 2.12
C ASN A 548 -24.24 -15.41 3.35
N THR A 549 -24.09 -16.08 4.50
CA THR A 549 -24.72 -15.73 5.79
C THR A 549 -23.70 -15.38 6.87
N PHE A 550 -22.39 -15.38 6.58
CA PHE A 550 -21.36 -15.04 7.56
C PHE A 550 -21.28 -13.52 7.76
N LYS A 551 -21.39 -13.08 9.02
CA LYS A 551 -21.13 -11.72 9.51
C LYS A 551 -19.70 -11.59 10.02
N GLN A 552 -19.30 -10.39 10.45
CA GLN A 552 -18.19 -10.24 11.39
C GLN A 552 -18.64 -10.78 12.77
N GLY A 553 -17.72 -11.30 13.59
CA GLY A 553 -18.04 -11.87 14.90
C GLY A 553 -18.58 -13.32 14.92
N ASP A 554 -19.20 -13.81 13.84
CA ASP A 554 -19.62 -15.21 13.72
C ASP A 554 -18.44 -16.19 13.89
N GLU A 555 -18.62 -17.33 14.56
CA GLU A 555 -17.55 -18.33 14.65
C GLU A 555 -17.85 -19.54 13.76
N ILE A 556 -16.84 -20.00 13.02
CA ILE A 556 -16.98 -21.12 12.10
C ILE A 556 -15.89 -22.18 12.30
N ALA A 557 -16.29 -23.44 12.20
CA ALA A 557 -15.39 -24.58 12.08
C ALA A 557 -15.24 -24.96 10.60
N VAL A 558 -14.01 -25.00 10.11
CA VAL A 558 -13.65 -25.38 8.73
C VAL A 558 -12.84 -26.68 8.78
N LEU A 559 -13.44 -27.77 8.32
CA LEU A 559 -12.88 -29.12 8.44
C LEU A 559 -12.20 -29.56 7.14
N ASN A 560 -11.18 -30.42 7.26
CA ASN A 560 -10.51 -31.10 6.16
C ASN A 560 -9.93 -30.16 5.08
N VAL A 561 -9.34 -29.04 5.50
CA VAL A 561 -8.60 -28.09 4.64
C VAL A 561 -7.16 -28.56 4.41
N SER A 562 -6.57 -28.17 3.28
CA SER A 562 -5.12 -28.21 3.07
C SER A 562 -4.50 -26.86 3.48
N LEU A 563 -3.23 -26.82 3.87
CA LEU A 563 -2.54 -25.57 4.19
C LEU A 563 -1.79 -25.00 2.98
N ASP A 564 -1.48 -23.72 3.08
CA ASP A 564 -0.66 -22.94 2.15
C ASP A 564 -0.06 -21.73 2.91
N ALA A 565 0.92 -21.03 2.34
CA ALA A 565 1.47 -19.83 2.97
C ALA A 565 1.95 -18.80 1.93
N TRP A 566 2.21 -17.58 2.39
CA TRP A 566 3.00 -16.58 1.67
C TRP A 566 3.72 -15.68 2.66
N ALA A 567 5.05 -15.70 2.65
CA ALA A 567 5.87 -15.18 3.75
C ALA A 567 5.37 -15.73 5.10
N ILE A 568 5.08 -14.87 6.08
CA ILE A 568 4.51 -15.28 7.38
C ILE A 568 2.99 -15.51 7.36
N ASP A 569 2.28 -15.19 6.27
CA ASP A 569 0.82 -15.30 6.22
C ASP A 569 0.36 -16.74 5.91
N VAL A 570 -0.07 -17.46 6.95
CA VAL A 570 -0.65 -18.82 6.88
C VAL A 570 -2.06 -18.79 6.26
N LYS A 571 -2.35 -19.78 5.42
CA LYS A 571 -3.60 -19.90 4.66
C LYS A 571 -4.10 -21.33 4.69
N ALA A 572 -5.41 -21.47 4.54
CA ALA A 572 -6.09 -22.74 4.31
C ALA A 572 -6.78 -22.72 2.95
N ASN A 573 -6.70 -23.81 2.19
CA ASN A 573 -7.51 -23.97 0.97
C ASN A 573 -8.72 -24.87 1.25
N LEU A 574 -9.90 -24.33 0.93
CA LEU A 574 -11.15 -25.08 0.88
C LEU A 574 -11.19 -25.89 -0.42
N GLU A 575 -11.18 -27.22 -0.28
CA GLU A 575 -11.06 -28.16 -1.39
C GLU A 575 -12.23 -29.15 -1.43
N LYS A 576 -12.24 -30.04 -2.43
CA LYS A 576 -13.25 -31.10 -2.55
C LYS A 576 -13.16 -32.05 -1.35
N GLY A 577 -14.17 -31.99 -0.48
CA GLY A 577 -14.25 -32.80 0.74
C GLY A 577 -13.95 -32.01 2.01
N SER A 578 -13.61 -30.72 1.92
CA SER A 578 -13.69 -29.80 3.05
C SER A 578 -15.17 -29.49 3.39
N SER A 579 -15.46 -29.17 4.64
CA SER A 579 -16.81 -28.78 5.09
C SER A 579 -16.75 -27.61 6.06
N ILE A 580 -17.86 -26.88 6.20
CA ILE A 580 -17.94 -25.66 7.03
C ILE A 580 -19.21 -25.70 7.87
N TYR A 581 -19.07 -25.39 9.16
CA TYR A 581 -20.16 -25.31 10.13
C TYR A 581 -20.05 -23.99 10.90
N VAL A 582 -21.18 -23.40 11.26
CA VAL A 582 -21.23 -22.31 12.24
C VAL A 582 -21.22 -22.93 13.63
N VAL A 583 -20.44 -22.34 14.54
CA VAL A 583 -20.31 -22.74 15.95
C VAL A 583 -21.18 -21.83 16.83
N SER A 584 -21.08 -20.51 16.61
CA SER A 584 -21.86 -19.45 17.27
C SER A 584 -22.13 -18.31 16.27
N ARG A 585 -23.08 -17.43 16.58
CA ARG A 585 -23.35 -16.21 15.81
C ARG A 585 -22.99 -14.97 16.60
N ALA A 586 -22.67 -13.88 15.91
CA ALA A 586 -22.50 -12.56 16.53
C ALA A 586 -23.79 -11.96 17.13
N ASP A 587 -24.97 -12.57 16.85
CA ASP A 587 -26.28 -12.11 17.33
C ASP A 587 -26.89 -13.00 18.45
N ASP A 588 -26.23 -14.11 18.84
CA ASP A 588 -26.77 -15.15 19.76
C ASP A 588 -26.30 -14.98 21.22
#